data_AF-A0A925U5Z0-F1
#
_entry.id   AF-A0A925U5Z0-F1
#
_cell.length_a   1.000
_cell.length_b   1.000
_cell.length_c   1.000
_cell.angle_alpha   90.00
_cell.angle_beta   90.00
_cell.angle_gamma   90.00
#
_symmetry.space_group_name_H-M   'P 1'
#
loop_
_entity.id
_entity.type
_entity.pdbx_description
1 polymer ?
#
loop_
_entity_poly.entity_id
_entity_poly.type
_entity_poly.pdbx_seq_one_letter_code
_entity_poly.pdbx_strand_id
1 'polypeptide(L)'
;MIGVAAIVFHSGVASAQDAVWSAYFGVDNVRPARALQNCNLPMNETFDGIPVVFSSEIDQTTLSASDFSIELKDGTIVTPVCATLGPSDEENEDRTVLLAGQFGDTRGVRPVRVTIVGSLLDESGRELKGRSTAVTGFGAGPSVMLAEQINSAELEVAISRSTMGPKCPARTTVQAVRLIWNGGVTRDGTRELNDSDRQQYVLRLKDLDGTVRNVTPFAMGDLDDGITCKTCVSISRARLWM
;
A
#
# COMPACT_ATOMS: atom_id res chain seq x y z
N MET A 1 1.69 -23.02 10.07
CA MET A 1 2.35 -22.31 11.18
C MET A 1 3.12 -21.15 10.57
N ILE A 2 2.49 -19.98 10.51
CA ILE A 2 3.19 -18.74 10.16
C ILE A 2 3.85 -18.29 11.46
N GLY A 3 5.17 -18.17 11.43
CA GLY A 3 5.98 -17.84 12.60
C GLY A 3 5.54 -16.52 13.21
N VAL A 4 5.78 -16.38 14.52
CA VAL A 4 5.68 -15.11 15.22
C VAL A 4 6.49 -14.08 14.43
N ALA A 5 5.80 -13.18 13.70
CA ALA A 5 6.42 -12.01 13.13
C ALA A 5 6.76 -11.09 14.31
N ALA A 6 7.95 -11.30 14.90
CA ALA A 6 8.63 -10.20 15.55
C ALA A 6 8.90 -9.18 14.44
N ILE A 7 8.05 -8.16 14.36
CA ILE A 7 8.32 -6.96 13.57
C ILE A 7 9.51 -6.29 14.25
N VAL A 8 10.71 -6.72 13.87
CA VAL A 8 11.92 -5.95 14.05
C VAL A 8 11.92 -4.96 12.89
N PHE A 9 11.45 -3.74 13.15
CA PHE A 9 11.83 -2.63 12.31
C PHE A 9 13.37 -2.61 12.30
N HIS A 10 13.99 -2.99 11.17
CA HIS A 10 15.28 -2.41 10.90
C HIS A 10 15.01 -0.92 10.86
N SER A 11 15.67 -0.17 11.72
CA SER A 11 15.71 1.28 11.75
C SER A 11 16.38 1.85 10.50
N GLY A 12 16.00 1.39 9.32
CA GLY A 12 15.95 2.22 8.12
C GLY A 12 14.64 2.99 8.19
N VAL A 13 14.56 3.97 9.09
CA VAL A 13 13.51 4.98 9.03
C VAL A 13 13.62 5.58 7.64
N ALA A 14 12.68 5.27 6.74
CA ALA A 14 12.48 6.09 5.55
C ALA A 14 12.28 7.49 6.10
N SER A 15 13.25 8.37 5.82
CA SER A 15 13.22 9.72 6.35
C SER A 15 11.94 10.39 5.82
N ALA A 16 11.32 11.29 6.57
CA ALA A 16 10.24 12.15 6.05
C ALA A 16 10.66 12.99 4.82
N GLN A 17 11.93 12.91 4.40
CA GLN A 17 12.49 13.47 3.16
C GLN A 17 12.35 12.54 1.95
N ASP A 18 12.14 11.23 2.14
CA ASP A 18 11.97 10.25 1.06
C ASP A 18 10.49 10.20 0.67
N ALA A 19 10.13 10.93 -0.39
CA ALA A 19 8.73 11.01 -0.85
C ALA A 19 8.18 9.68 -1.40
N VAL A 20 9.08 8.75 -1.76
CA VAL A 20 8.74 7.41 -2.24
C VAL A 20 9.30 6.39 -1.26
N TRP A 21 8.43 5.68 -0.55
CA TRP A 21 8.83 4.73 0.49
C TRP A 21 9.17 3.36 -0.09
N SER A 22 8.40 2.86 -1.06
CA SER A 22 8.66 1.54 -1.63
C SER A 22 8.12 1.35 -3.03
N ALA A 23 8.76 0.47 -3.78
CA ALA A 23 8.20 -0.15 -4.97
C ALA A 23 8.34 -1.68 -4.85
N TYR A 24 7.33 -2.43 -5.22
CA TYR A 24 7.32 -3.88 -5.13
C TYR A 24 6.90 -4.50 -6.46
N PHE A 25 7.71 -5.41 -7.01
CA PHE A 25 7.33 -6.15 -8.22
C PHE A 25 6.50 -7.36 -7.81
N GLY A 26 5.18 -7.15 -7.73
CA GLY A 26 4.25 -8.09 -7.09
C GLY A 26 3.38 -8.92 -8.02
N VAL A 27 3.26 -8.49 -9.27
CA VAL A 27 2.44 -9.15 -10.28
C VAL A 27 3.31 -9.31 -11.54
N ASP A 28 3.45 -10.55 -12.00
CA ASP A 28 4.25 -10.94 -13.17
C ASP A 28 3.31 -11.64 -14.17
N ASN A 29 3.13 -11.05 -15.35
CA ASN A 29 2.34 -11.60 -16.45
C ASN A 29 0.88 -11.98 -16.10
N VAL A 30 0.14 -11.05 -15.47
CA VAL A 30 -1.28 -11.26 -15.15
C VAL A 30 -2.18 -10.42 -16.06
N ARG A 31 -3.34 -10.97 -16.42
CA ARG A 31 -4.34 -10.23 -17.20
C ARG A 31 -4.86 -9.02 -16.42
N PRO A 32 -5.32 -7.96 -17.10
CA PRO A 32 -5.94 -6.82 -16.42
C PRO A 32 -7.04 -7.27 -15.46
N ALA A 33 -6.87 -6.97 -14.18
CA ALA A 33 -7.84 -7.23 -13.12
C ALA A 33 -8.65 -5.96 -12.82
N ARG A 34 -9.57 -6.03 -11.84
CA ARG A 34 -10.35 -4.86 -11.39
C ARG A 34 -9.49 -3.65 -11.09
N ALA A 35 -8.33 -3.85 -10.46
CA ALA A 35 -7.36 -2.78 -10.13
C ALA A 35 -6.86 -1.98 -11.36
N LEU A 36 -6.88 -2.58 -12.56
CA LEU A 36 -6.45 -1.94 -13.81
C LEU A 36 -7.62 -1.58 -14.73
N GLN A 37 -8.85 -1.61 -14.24
CA GLN A 37 -10.03 -1.34 -15.06
C GLN A 37 -10.01 0.08 -15.66
N ASN A 38 -9.42 1.04 -14.95
CA ASN A 38 -9.28 2.43 -15.39
C ASN A 38 -8.15 2.64 -16.41
N CYS A 39 -7.34 1.61 -16.68
CA CYS A 39 -6.19 1.69 -17.58
C CYS A 39 -6.52 1.37 -19.05
N ASN A 40 -7.76 0.96 -19.38
CA ASN A 40 -8.18 0.57 -20.73
C ASN A 40 -7.23 -0.42 -21.42
N LEU A 41 -6.64 -1.35 -20.66
CA LEU A 41 -5.66 -2.30 -21.17
C LEU A 41 -6.33 -3.45 -21.96
N PRO A 42 -5.67 -3.97 -23.01
CA PRO A 42 -6.16 -5.10 -23.77
C PRO A 42 -6.29 -6.37 -22.90
N MET A 43 -7.49 -6.94 -22.83
CA MET A 43 -7.80 -8.13 -22.01
C MET A 43 -7.17 -9.44 -22.50
N ASN A 44 -6.64 -9.44 -23.73
CA ASN A 44 -5.93 -10.57 -24.34
C ASN A 44 -4.42 -10.54 -24.09
N GLU A 45 -3.92 -9.52 -23.40
CA GLU A 45 -2.51 -9.39 -23.02
C GLU A 45 -2.32 -9.58 -21.51
N THR A 46 -1.07 -9.79 -21.11
CA THR A 46 -0.65 -9.89 -19.72
C THR A 46 0.25 -8.72 -19.37
N PHE A 47 0.15 -8.25 -18.14
CA PHE A 47 0.90 -7.11 -17.64
C PHE A 47 1.52 -7.43 -16.30
N ASP A 48 2.61 -6.75 -16.05
CA ASP A 48 3.29 -6.67 -14.78
C ASP A 48 2.69 -5.54 -13.95
N GLY A 49 2.76 -5.68 -12.63
CA GLY A 49 2.27 -4.70 -11.66
C GLY A 49 3.33 -4.33 -10.63
N ILE A 50 3.56 -3.03 -10.48
CA ILE A 50 4.43 -2.45 -9.44
C ILE A 50 3.64 -1.41 -8.64
N PRO A 51 3.07 -1.77 -7.47
CA PRO A 51 2.64 -0.77 -6.50
C PRO A 51 3.83 0.05 -6.00
N VAL A 52 3.65 1.36 -5.98
CA VAL A 52 4.60 2.35 -5.47
C VAL A 52 3.92 3.10 -4.34
N VAL A 53 4.46 2.98 -3.13
CA VAL A 53 3.92 3.61 -1.91
C VAL A 53 4.68 4.90 -1.64
N PHE A 54 3.94 5.97 -1.42
CA PHE A 54 4.42 7.32 -1.19
C PHE A 54 4.27 7.75 0.27
N SER A 55 5.07 8.75 0.66
CA SER A 55 5.00 9.32 2.01
C SER A 55 3.76 10.18 2.26
N SER A 56 3.08 10.57 1.19
CA SER A 56 1.99 11.54 1.14
C SER A 56 1.03 11.14 0.03
N GLU A 57 -0.22 11.56 0.14
CA GLU A 57 -1.25 11.30 -0.87
C GLU A 57 -0.95 12.06 -2.16
N ILE A 58 -1.27 11.42 -3.28
CA ILE A 58 -0.90 11.87 -4.62
C ILE A 58 -2.04 12.66 -5.23
N ASP A 59 -1.72 13.81 -5.84
CA ASP A 59 -2.71 14.54 -6.62
C ASP A 59 -3.00 13.78 -7.92
N GLN A 60 -4.13 13.06 -7.92
CA GLN A 60 -4.60 12.26 -9.06
C GLN A 60 -4.67 13.07 -10.36
N THR A 61 -4.92 14.38 -10.30
CA THR A 61 -5.05 15.22 -11.49
C THR A 61 -3.73 15.45 -12.22
N THR A 62 -2.61 15.22 -11.53
CA THR A 62 -1.25 15.30 -12.09
C THR A 62 -0.67 13.95 -12.48
N LEU A 63 -1.35 12.84 -12.12
CA LEU A 63 -0.85 11.50 -12.31
C LEU A 63 -0.88 11.04 -13.77
N SER A 64 0.28 10.71 -14.31
CA SER A 64 0.44 10.07 -15.62
C SER A 64 1.43 8.91 -15.55
N ALA A 65 1.20 7.89 -16.39
CA ALA A 65 2.16 6.80 -16.59
C ALA A 65 3.55 7.32 -17.03
N SER A 66 3.58 8.41 -17.80
CA SER A 66 4.82 9.07 -18.26
C SER A 66 5.62 9.74 -17.15
N ASP A 67 5.04 9.93 -15.97
CA ASP A 67 5.78 10.49 -14.82
C ASP A 67 6.77 9.51 -14.24
N PHE A 68 6.72 8.24 -14.64
CA PHE A 68 7.55 7.17 -14.10
C PHE A 68 8.49 6.60 -15.16
N SER A 69 9.67 6.22 -14.69
CA SER A 69 10.61 5.38 -15.42
C SER A 69 11.03 4.22 -14.55
N ILE A 70 11.17 3.05 -15.16
CA ILE A 70 11.58 1.83 -14.49
C ILE A 70 12.89 1.37 -15.11
N GLU A 71 13.91 1.27 -14.28
CA GLU A 71 15.19 0.69 -14.65
C GLU A 71 15.15 -0.82 -14.41
N LEU A 72 15.51 -1.58 -15.44
CA LEU A 72 15.66 -3.02 -15.38
C LEU A 72 17.10 -3.40 -15.05
N LYS A 73 17.30 -4.64 -14.59
CA LYS A 73 18.61 -5.14 -14.13
C LYS A 73 19.71 -5.05 -15.19
N ASP A 74 19.37 -5.09 -16.48
CA ASP A 74 20.32 -4.98 -17.59
C ASP A 74 20.59 -3.52 -18.03
N GLY A 75 20.01 -2.54 -17.33
CA GLY A 75 20.12 -1.11 -17.63
C GLY A 75 19.05 -0.59 -18.61
N THR A 76 18.16 -1.45 -19.12
CA THR A 76 17.02 -1.01 -19.94
C THR A 76 16.11 -0.10 -19.12
N ILE A 77 15.65 0.99 -19.71
CA ILE A 77 14.67 1.90 -19.12
C ILE A 77 13.34 1.74 -19.84
N VAL A 78 12.27 1.49 -19.09
CA VAL A 78 10.91 1.37 -19.62
C VAL A 78 9.97 2.36 -18.95
N THR A 79 8.99 2.85 -19.70
CA THR A 79 7.89 3.66 -19.18
C THR A 79 6.66 2.77 -18.98
N PRO A 80 5.97 2.84 -17.84
CA PRO A 80 4.69 2.16 -17.64
C PRO A 80 3.69 2.51 -18.75
N VAL A 81 2.79 1.58 -19.08
CA VAL A 81 1.67 1.86 -19.98
C VAL A 81 0.47 2.44 -19.22
N CYS A 82 0.41 2.24 -17.90
CA CYS A 82 -0.59 2.83 -17.03
C CYS A 82 0.00 3.16 -15.65
N ALA A 83 -0.55 4.20 -15.02
CA ALA A 83 -0.44 4.49 -13.60
C ALA A 83 -1.85 4.80 -13.08
N THR A 84 -2.24 4.21 -11.96
CA THR A 84 -3.57 4.37 -11.36
C THR A 84 -3.47 4.34 -9.83
N LEU A 85 -4.36 5.05 -9.14
CA LEU A 85 -4.51 4.97 -7.68
C LEU A 85 -5.40 3.79 -7.28
N GLY A 86 -6.25 3.31 -8.19
CA GLY A 86 -7.01 2.09 -7.98
C GLY A 86 -6.10 0.87 -7.72
N PRO A 87 -6.44 -0.01 -6.76
CA PRO A 87 -7.73 -0.06 -6.06
C PRO A 87 -7.80 0.81 -4.77
N SER A 88 -6.74 1.52 -4.41
CA SER A 88 -6.71 2.43 -3.25
C SER A 88 -7.13 3.85 -3.63
N ASP A 89 -8.24 4.00 -4.36
CA ASP A 89 -8.80 5.28 -4.82
C ASP A 89 -10.00 5.74 -3.97
N GLU A 90 -10.10 5.25 -2.72
CA GLU A 90 -11.03 5.76 -1.72
C GLU A 90 -10.50 7.05 -1.06
N GLU A 91 -11.40 7.83 -0.47
CA GLU A 91 -11.05 9.07 0.22
C GLU A 91 -9.99 8.81 1.31
N ASN A 92 -8.85 9.51 1.22
CA ASN A 92 -7.67 9.39 2.09
C ASN A 92 -6.78 8.15 1.83
N GLU A 93 -6.79 7.55 0.64
CA GLU A 93 -6.02 6.32 0.33
C GLU A 93 -5.06 6.43 -0.85
N ASP A 94 -4.94 7.63 -1.43
CA ASP A 94 -4.17 7.96 -2.63
C ASP A 94 -2.63 7.95 -2.42
N ARG A 95 -2.13 7.10 -1.52
CA ARG A 95 -0.70 6.91 -1.23
C ARG A 95 -0.05 5.80 -2.04
N THR A 96 -0.82 5.01 -2.76
CA THR A 96 -0.27 3.93 -3.59
C THR A 96 -0.64 4.12 -5.05
N VAL A 97 0.36 4.29 -5.90
CA VAL A 97 0.19 4.24 -7.35
C VAL A 97 0.53 2.83 -7.83
N LEU A 98 -0.42 2.16 -8.48
CA LEU A 98 -0.17 0.94 -9.21
C LEU A 98 0.32 1.27 -10.63
N LEU A 99 1.57 0.91 -10.91
CA LEU A 99 2.13 0.97 -12.27
C LEU A 99 1.89 -0.36 -12.98
N ALA A 100 1.45 -0.30 -14.24
CA ALA A 100 1.29 -1.47 -15.10
C ALA A 100 2.08 -1.36 -16.40
N GLY A 101 2.64 -2.47 -16.88
CA GLY A 101 3.47 -2.51 -18.09
C GLY A 101 4.17 -3.84 -18.31
N GLN A 102 5.23 -3.80 -19.11
CA GLN A 102 6.14 -4.93 -19.32
C GLN A 102 7.45 -4.59 -18.61
N PHE A 103 7.65 -5.15 -17.43
CA PHE A 103 8.77 -4.86 -16.53
C PHE A 103 9.75 -6.03 -16.44
N GLY A 104 9.48 -7.12 -17.15
CA GLY A 104 10.43 -8.20 -17.41
C GLY A 104 10.02 -9.49 -16.70
N ASP A 105 10.99 -10.23 -16.15
CA ASP A 105 10.74 -11.55 -15.55
C ASP A 105 11.40 -11.64 -14.18
N THR A 106 10.70 -12.21 -13.19
CA THR A 106 11.17 -12.38 -11.81
C THR A 106 12.51 -13.14 -11.67
N ARG A 107 12.86 -14.01 -12.63
CA ARG A 107 14.10 -14.81 -12.70
C ARG A 107 15.13 -14.27 -13.69
N GLY A 108 14.75 -13.31 -14.53
CA GLY A 108 15.57 -12.78 -15.62
C GLY A 108 15.94 -11.30 -15.45
N VAL A 109 15.65 -10.53 -16.50
CA VAL A 109 15.75 -9.06 -16.50
C VAL A 109 14.55 -8.55 -15.72
N ARG A 110 14.77 -8.21 -14.44
CA ARG A 110 13.72 -7.76 -13.51
C ARG A 110 13.81 -6.25 -13.28
N PRO A 111 12.75 -5.58 -12.82
CA PRO A 111 12.83 -4.18 -12.42
C PRO A 111 13.70 -4.04 -11.16
N VAL A 112 14.52 -2.99 -11.10
CA VAL A 112 15.45 -2.72 -9.99
C VAL A 112 15.27 -1.34 -9.38
N ARG A 113 14.72 -0.36 -10.12
CA ARG A 113 14.47 0.99 -9.62
C ARG A 113 13.25 1.60 -10.30
N VAL A 114 12.45 2.32 -9.52
CA VAL A 114 11.43 3.25 -10.02
C VAL A 114 11.93 4.66 -9.77
N THR A 115 11.84 5.53 -10.77
CA THR A 115 12.17 6.95 -10.68
C THR A 115 11.04 7.80 -11.22
N ILE A 116 10.69 8.86 -10.51
CA ILE A 116 9.73 9.88 -10.96
C ILE A 116 10.49 10.86 -11.85
N VAL A 117 10.13 10.92 -13.12
CA VAL A 117 10.78 11.73 -14.17
C VAL A 117 9.90 12.86 -14.68
N GLY A 118 8.59 12.76 -14.49
CA GLY A 118 7.62 13.81 -14.82
C GLY A 118 7.21 14.66 -13.63
N SER A 119 6.13 15.42 -13.80
CA SER A 119 5.70 16.46 -12.86
C SER A 119 4.54 15.98 -12.00
N LEU A 120 4.80 14.90 -11.26
CA LEU A 120 3.87 14.35 -10.27
C LEU A 120 3.88 15.22 -9.00
N LEU A 121 2.70 15.59 -8.52
CA LEU A 121 2.51 16.32 -7.27
C LEU A 121 1.89 15.43 -6.18
N ASP A 122 2.22 15.71 -4.93
CA ASP A 122 1.36 15.29 -3.81
C ASP A 122 0.21 16.29 -3.61
N GLU A 123 -0.79 15.94 -2.80
CA GLU A 123 -1.96 16.79 -2.53
C GLU A 123 -1.61 18.14 -1.87
N SER A 124 -0.40 18.27 -1.30
CA SER A 124 0.07 19.55 -0.77
C SER A 124 0.65 20.48 -1.87
N GLY A 125 0.71 19.98 -3.11
CA GLY A 125 1.31 20.66 -4.26
C GLY A 125 2.83 20.53 -4.33
N ARG A 126 3.46 19.63 -3.56
CA ARG A 126 4.91 19.42 -3.60
C ARG A 126 5.27 18.52 -4.77
N GLU A 127 6.22 18.97 -5.59
CA GLU A 127 6.69 18.21 -6.74
C GLU A 127 7.63 17.06 -6.34
N LEU A 128 7.39 15.88 -6.93
CA LEU A 128 8.07 14.63 -6.59
C LEU A 128 9.11 14.22 -7.65
N LYS A 129 9.32 15.02 -8.68
CA LYS A 129 10.30 14.76 -9.74
C LYS A 129 11.70 14.53 -9.17
N GLY A 130 12.40 13.52 -9.71
CA GLY A 130 13.75 13.13 -9.33
C GLY A 130 13.82 12.20 -8.12
N ARG A 131 12.69 11.89 -7.46
CA ARG A 131 12.64 10.89 -6.40
C ARG A 131 12.69 9.49 -7.00
N SER A 132 13.35 8.57 -6.30
CA SER A 132 13.46 7.18 -6.74
C SER A 132 13.51 6.23 -5.56
N THR A 133 13.15 4.98 -5.79
CA THR A 133 13.28 3.90 -4.81
C THR A 133 13.70 2.61 -5.49
N ALA A 134 14.33 1.72 -4.73
CA ALA A 134 14.66 0.39 -5.21
C ALA A 134 13.41 -0.48 -5.31
N VAL A 135 13.36 -1.36 -6.30
CA VAL A 135 12.26 -2.31 -6.46
C VAL A 135 12.54 -3.56 -5.64
N THR A 136 11.65 -3.84 -4.70
CA THR A 136 11.63 -5.10 -3.96
C THR A 136 11.09 -6.19 -4.87
N GLY A 137 11.82 -7.29 -5.01
CA GLY A 137 11.42 -8.39 -5.88
C GLY A 137 10.37 -9.30 -5.24
N PHE A 138 9.54 -9.92 -6.09
CA PHE A 138 8.46 -10.84 -5.70
C PHE A 138 8.83 -11.88 -4.61
N GLY A 139 10.02 -12.48 -4.70
CA GLY A 139 10.46 -13.52 -3.76
C GLY A 139 10.68 -13.04 -2.32
N ALA A 140 10.71 -11.73 -2.07
CA ALA A 140 10.80 -11.18 -0.71
C ALA A 140 9.47 -11.28 0.05
N GLY A 141 8.35 -11.36 -0.66
CA GLY A 141 7.01 -11.24 -0.09
C GLY A 141 6.65 -9.79 0.30
N PRO A 142 5.35 -9.48 0.43
CA PRO A 142 4.89 -8.17 0.86
C PRO A 142 5.15 -7.95 2.36
N SER A 143 5.31 -6.69 2.75
CA SER A 143 5.50 -6.23 4.12
C SER A 143 4.71 -4.97 4.39
N VAL A 144 4.31 -4.77 5.64
CA VAL A 144 3.69 -3.51 6.09
C VAL A 144 4.71 -2.38 5.95
N MET A 145 4.37 -1.37 5.16
CA MET A 145 5.18 -0.17 4.94
C MET A 145 4.77 0.96 5.88
N LEU A 146 3.46 1.11 6.10
CA LEU A 146 2.91 2.09 7.03
C LEU A 146 1.92 1.42 7.97
N ALA A 147 2.00 1.78 9.24
CA ALA A 147 0.91 1.64 10.18
C ALA A 147 0.65 3.03 10.76
N GLU A 148 -0.57 3.54 10.59
CA GLU A 148 -0.92 4.90 10.99
C GLU A 148 -2.26 4.91 11.73
N GLN A 149 -2.30 5.67 12.83
CA GLN A 149 -3.57 5.98 13.47
C GLN A 149 -4.31 7.02 12.62
N ILE A 150 -5.50 6.66 12.14
CA ILE A 150 -6.32 7.59 11.37
C ILE A 150 -6.98 8.64 12.28
N ASN A 151 -7.26 9.81 11.72
CA ASN A 151 -7.88 10.91 12.44
C ASN A 151 -9.40 10.70 12.61
N SER A 152 -10.07 11.59 13.36
CA SER A 152 -11.52 11.45 13.63
C SER A 152 -12.40 11.53 12.38
N ALA A 153 -12.05 12.34 11.37
CA ALA A 153 -12.83 12.42 10.13
C ALA A 153 -12.70 11.12 9.32
N GLU A 154 -11.49 10.60 9.18
CA GLU A 154 -11.24 9.30 8.54
C GLU A 154 -11.88 8.14 9.29
N LEU A 155 -11.92 8.19 10.63
CA LEU A 155 -12.62 7.20 11.43
C LEU A 155 -14.12 7.20 11.15
N GLU A 156 -14.74 8.38 11.03
CA GLU A 156 -16.15 8.49 10.65
C GLU A 156 -16.40 7.88 9.27
N VAL A 157 -15.50 8.07 8.30
CA VAL A 157 -15.55 7.35 7.03
C VAL A 157 -15.48 5.85 7.29
N ALA A 158 -14.42 5.34 7.93
CA ALA A 158 -14.18 3.91 8.15
C ALA A 158 -15.34 3.14 8.83
N ILE A 159 -16.15 3.81 9.67
CA ILE A 159 -17.30 3.19 10.35
C ILE A 159 -18.65 3.41 9.65
N SER A 160 -18.76 4.40 8.77
CA SER A 160 -20.03 4.80 8.14
C SER A 160 -20.07 4.59 6.62
N ARG A 161 -18.91 4.61 5.96
CA ARG A 161 -18.71 4.60 4.50
C ARG A 161 -17.52 3.70 4.15
N SER A 162 -17.74 2.78 3.23
CA SER A 162 -16.73 1.92 2.61
C SER A 162 -17.31 1.62 1.25
N THR A 163 -16.55 1.89 0.20
CA THR A 163 -16.95 1.57 -1.17
C THR A 163 -16.40 0.21 -1.58
N MET A 164 -15.37 -0.27 -0.89
CA MET A 164 -14.76 -1.59 -0.99
C MET A 164 -14.76 -2.30 0.37
N GLY A 165 -15.11 -3.59 0.38
CA GLY A 165 -15.08 -4.43 1.59
C GLY A 165 -16.00 -4.04 2.76
N PRO A 166 -15.83 -4.72 3.91
CA PRO A 166 -16.60 -4.46 5.13
C PRO A 166 -16.10 -3.21 5.88
N LYS A 167 -17.00 -2.54 6.61
CA LYS A 167 -16.68 -1.39 7.47
C LYS A 167 -16.15 -1.82 8.84
N CYS A 168 -15.45 -0.92 9.52
CA CYS A 168 -15.23 -1.06 10.96
C CYS A 168 -16.58 -0.99 11.72
N PRO A 169 -16.88 -1.88 12.69
CA PRO A 169 -18.15 -1.84 13.41
C PRO A 169 -18.33 -0.56 14.26
N ALA A 170 -19.23 0.32 13.83
CA ALA A 170 -19.38 1.68 14.39
C ALA A 170 -19.60 1.76 15.91
N ARG A 171 -20.38 0.84 16.50
CA ARG A 171 -20.69 0.89 17.94
C ARG A 171 -19.51 0.54 18.86
N THR A 172 -18.51 -0.17 18.33
CA THR A 172 -17.41 -0.74 19.12
C THR A 172 -16.06 -0.14 18.75
N THR A 173 -15.93 0.40 17.54
CA THR A 173 -14.69 1.02 17.07
C THR A 173 -14.52 2.38 17.72
N VAL A 174 -13.43 2.55 18.47
CA VAL A 174 -13.05 3.84 19.07
C VAL A 174 -11.81 4.43 18.40
N GLN A 175 -11.03 3.57 17.75
CA GLN A 175 -9.86 3.92 16.95
C GLN A 175 -9.74 2.92 15.81
N ALA A 176 -9.14 3.34 14.69
CA ALA A 176 -8.63 2.41 13.69
C ALA A 176 -7.17 2.75 13.36
N VAL A 177 -6.42 1.71 12.98
CA VAL A 177 -5.07 1.85 12.43
C VAL A 177 -5.11 1.42 10.98
N ARG A 178 -4.77 2.32 10.07
CA ARG A 178 -4.56 2.03 8.65
C ARG A 178 -3.22 1.30 8.50
N LEU A 179 -3.24 0.20 7.77
CA LEU A 179 -2.05 -0.51 7.32
C LEU A 179 -1.94 -0.33 5.81
N ILE A 180 -0.74 0.03 5.34
CA ILE A 180 -0.40 0.04 3.91
C ILE A 180 0.69 -0.98 3.69
N TRP A 181 0.46 -1.89 2.74
CA TRP A 181 1.42 -2.91 2.33
C TRP A 181 2.19 -2.44 1.11
N ASN A 182 3.48 -2.75 1.03
CA ASN A 182 4.29 -2.37 -0.15
C ASN A 182 3.93 -3.16 -1.41
N GLY A 183 3.19 -4.27 -1.27
CA GLY A 183 2.71 -5.12 -2.35
C GLY A 183 1.39 -5.77 -1.96
N GLY A 184 0.65 -6.27 -2.96
CA GLY A 184 -0.65 -6.91 -2.73
C GLY A 184 -0.56 -8.08 -1.75
N VAL A 185 -1.45 -8.12 -0.76
CA VAL A 185 -1.53 -9.18 0.24
C VAL A 185 -2.77 -10.04 0.03
N THR A 186 -2.54 -11.34 0.00
CA THR A 186 -3.60 -12.35 -0.03
C THR A 186 -3.35 -13.37 1.07
N ARG A 187 -4.42 -14.00 1.56
CA ARG A 187 -4.38 -14.94 2.69
C ARG A 187 -3.53 -16.19 2.42
N ASP A 188 -3.49 -16.64 1.17
CA ASP A 188 -2.83 -17.88 0.75
C ASP A 188 -2.18 -17.77 -0.65
N GLY A 189 -1.96 -16.54 -1.14
CA GLY A 189 -1.53 -16.29 -2.50
C GLY A 189 -2.67 -16.17 -3.51
N THR A 190 -3.93 -16.42 -3.12
CA THR A 190 -5.06 -16.45 -4.07
C THR A 190 -6.32 -15.74 -3.62
N ARG A 191 -6.55 -15.62 -2.31
CA ARG A 191 -7.78 -15.04 -1.75
C ARG A 191 -7.50 -13.75 -0.99
N GLU A 192 -8.40 -12.78 -1.15
CA GLU A 192 -8.41 -11.56 -0.35
C GLU A 192 -8.40 -11.84 1.15
N LEU A 193 -7.84 -10.87 1.89
CA LEU A 193 -7.90 -10.86 3.34
C LEU A 193 -9.35 -10.81 3.82
N ASN A 194 -9.60 -11.42 4.97
CA ASN A 194 -10.88 -11.32 5.65
C ASN A 194 -10.70 -11.04 7.14
N ASP A 195 -11.80 -10.82 7.84
CA ASP A 195 -11.79 -10.48 9.26
C ASP A 195 -10.96 -11.46 10.12
N SER A 196 -10.92 -12.76 9.79
CA SER A 196 -10.15 -13.74 10.56
C SER A 196 -8.63 -13.53 10.49
N ASP A 197 -8.13 -12.85 9.46
CA ASP A 197 -6.69 -12.62 9.27
C ASP A 197 -6.11 -11.60 10.27
N ARG A 198 -6.96 -10.85 10.98
CA ARG A 198 -6.56 -9.98 12.10
C ARG A 198 -5.87 -10.73 13.24
N GLN A 199 -6.06 -12.05 13.31
CA GLN A 199 -5.43 -12.90 14.33
C GLN A 199 -3.95 -13.18 14.04
N GLN A 200 -3.45 -12.82 12.84
CA GLN A 200 -2.07 -13.07 12.43
C GLN A 200 -1.09 -12.01 12.96
N TYR A 201 -1.57 -10.89 13.51
CA TYR A 201 -0.73 -9.81 14.03
C TYR A 201 -1.31 -9.19 15.30
N VAL A 202 -0.49 -8.40 15.97
CA VAL A 202 -0.89 -7.56 17.11
C VAL A 202 -0.41 -6.15 16.87
N LEU A 203 -1.22 -5.17 17.27
CA LEU A 203 -0.81 -3.77 17.32
C LEU A 203 -0.12 -3.49 18.65
N ARG A 204 0.99 -2.74 18.62
CA ARG A 204 1.63 -2.22 19.83
C ARG A 204 1.19 -0.78 20.00
N LEU A 205 0.35 -0.53 20.99
CA LEU A 205 -0.17 0.80 21.28
C LEU A 205 0.40 1.32 22.60
N LYS A 206 0.76 2.60 22.65
CA LYS A 206 1.23 3.31 23.83
C LYS A 206 0.14 4.24 24.34
N ASP A 207 -0.35 3.99 25.54
CA ASP A 207 -1.30 4.84 26.25
C ASP A 207 -0.69 6.22 26.58
N LEU A 208 -1.55 7.18 26.91
CA LEU A 208 -1.13 8.52 27.33
C LEU A 208 -0.24 8.52 28.58
N ASP A 209 -0.37 7.51 29.44
CA ASP A 209 0.48 7.32 30.63
C ASP A 209 1.84 6.69 30.31
N GLY A 210 2.09 6.35 29.05
CA GLY A 210 3.32 5.74 28.57
C GLY A 210 3.33 4.22 28.57
N THR A 211 2.29 3.56 29.08
CA THR A 211 2.15 2.10 29.07
C THR A 211 2.01 1.57 27.65
N VAL A 212 2.79 0.55 27.29
CA VAL A 212 2.69 -0.13 25.99
C VAL A 212 1.88 -1.41 26.14
N ARG A 213 0.89 -1.62 25.27
CA ARG A 213 0.03 -2.81 25.24
C ARG A 213 0.05 -3.45 23.86
N ASN A 214 -0.01 -4.78 23.85
CA ASN A 214 -0.32 -5.53 22.64
C ASN A 214 -1.83 -5.65 22.52
N VAL A 215 -2.37 -5.25 21.38
CA VAL A 215 -3.80 -5.22 21.09
C VAL A 215 -4.05 -6.02 19.83
N THR A 216 -4.85 -7.08 19.95
CA THR A 216 -5.40 -7.76 18.78
C THR A 216 -6.60 -6.95 18.29
N PRO A 217 -6.63 -6.49 17.03
CA PRO A 217 -7.81 -5.83 16.49
C PRO A 217 -9.04 -6.72 16.63
N PHE A 218 -10.19 -6.14 16.96
CA PHE A 218 -11.41 -6.94 17.10
C PHE A 218 -12.13 -7.14 15.77
N ALA A 219 -11.84 -6.30 14.78
CA ALA A 219 -12.30 -6.42 13.41
C ALA A 219 -11.26 -5.87 12.41
N MET A 220 -11.40 -6.25 11.14
CA MET A 220 -10.80 -5.54 10.00
C MET A 220 -11.90 -4.96 9.11
N GLY A 221 -11.66 -3.76 8.62
CA GLY A 221 -12.48 -3.12 7.59
C GLY A 221 -11.61 -2.68 6.43
N ASP A 222 -12.27 -2.18 5.39
CA ASP A 222 -11.62 -1.73 4.16
C ASP A 222 -10.74 -2.85 3.58
N LEU A 223 -11.43 -3.88 3.11
CA LEU A 223 -10.84 -5.06 2.51
C LEU A 223 -11.20 -5.07 1.02
N ASP A 224 -10.63 -6.00 0.26
CA ASP A 224 -10.87 -6.20 -1.17
C ASP A 224 -10.08 -5.26 -2.13
N ASP A 225 -9.18 -4.41 -1.61
CA ASP A 225 -8.22 -3.65 -2.42
C ASP A 225 -6.79 -4.29 -2.44
N GLY A 226 -6.52 -5.18 -1.49
CA GLY A 226 -5.28 -5.94 -1.35
C GLY A 226 -4.04 -5.12 -0.92
N ILE A 227 -4.13 -3.80 -0.75
CA ILE A 227 -2.98 -2.90 -0.53
C ILE A 227 -3.15 -2.09 0.76
N THR A 228 -4.37 -1.64 1.06
CA THR A 228 -4.69 -0.86 2.25
C THR A 228 -5.72 -1.64 3.08
N CYS A 229 -5.61 -1.59 4.40
CA CYS A 229 -6.69 -2.06 5.24
C CYS A 229 -6.76 -1.32 6.56
N LYS A 230 -7.95 -1.30 7.16
CA LYS A 230 -8.20 -0.65 8.45
C LYS A 230 -8.40 -1.71 9.53
N THR A 231 -7.66 -1.57 10.62
CA THR A 231 -7.73 -2.49 11.76
C THR A 231 -8.46 -1.80 12.91
N CYS A 232 -9.58 -2.37 13.36
CA CYS A 232 -10.52 -1.70 14.25
C CYS A 232 -10.20 -2.03 15.72
N VAL A 233 -10.12 -0.99 16.56
CA VAL A 233 -9.69 -1.06 17.96
C VAL A 233 -10.72 -0.39 18.87
N SER A 234 -11.01 -1.02 20.02
CA SER A 234 -12.03 -0.56 20.98
C SER A 234 -11.47 0.26 22.15
N ILE A 235 -10.15 0.52 22.16
CA ILE A 235 -9.46 1.25 23.22
C ILE A 235 -9.37 2.73 22.85
N SER A 236 -9.68 3.61 23.80
CA SER A 236 -10.04 5.00 23.49
C SER A 236 -8.91 6.03 23.49
N ARG A 237 -7.68 5.69 23.91
CA ARG A 237 -6.63 6.70 24.20
C ARG A 237 -5.18 6.25 24.00
N ALA A 238 -4.93 5.22 23.19
CA ALA A 238 -3.57 4.77 22.91
C ALA A 238 -3.10 5.27 21.54
N ARG A 239 -1.84 5.69 21.43
CA ARG A 239 -1.18 6.01 20.15
C ARG A 239 -0.44 4.79 19.63
N LEU A 240 -0.29 4.67 18.32
CA LEU A 240 0.57 3.61 17.77
C LEU A 240 2.02 3.80 18.27
N TRP A 241 2.65 2.72 18.71
CA TRP A 241 4.04 2.71 19.16
C TRP A 241 4.91 1.95 18.17
N MET A 242 5.91 2.64 17.64
CA MET A 242 6.89 2.11 16.67
C MET A 242 8.24 1.92 17.36
#